data_AF-A0A6P1ACY2-F1
#
_entry.id   AF-A0A6P1ACY2-F1
#
_cell.length_a   1.000
_cell.length_b   1.000
_cell.length_c   1.000
_cell.angle_alpha   90.00
_cell.angle_beta   90.00
_cell.angle_gamma   90.00
#
_symmetry.space_group_name_H-M   'P 1'
#
loop_
_entity.id
_entity.type
_entity.pdbx_description
1 polymer ?
#
loop_
_entity_poly.entity_id
_entity_poly.type
_entity_poly.pdbx_seq_one_letter_code
_entity_poly.pdbx_strand_id
1 'polypeptide(L)' 'MKRFSLRLTEAEYKKLKTYCEQVKVSMNDVIRELIREWKAKPPNQ' A
#
# COMPACT_ATOMS: atom_id res chain seq x y z
N MET A 1 8.42 4.02 15.05
CA MET A 1 7.95 3.52 13.74
C MET A 1 8.89 4.00 12.64
N LYS A 2 9.37 3.13 11.74
CA LYS A 2 10.20 3.55 10.61
C LYS A 2 9.33 4.35 9.63
N ARG A 3 9.77 5.56 9.28
CA ARG A 3 9.13 6.40 8.26
C ARG A 3 9.60 5.91 6.90
N PHE A 4 8.68 5.55 6.01
CA PHE A 4 8.97 5.20 4.63
C PHE A 4 8.13 6.07 3.70
N SER A 5 8.62 6.26 2.47
CA SER A 5 7.92 6.97 1.41
C SER A 5 7.69 6.01 0.25
N LEU A 6 6.43 5.84 -0.15
CA LEU A 6 6.05 5.06 -1.32
C LEU A 6 5.89 6.01 -2.52
N ARG A 7 6.48 5.67 -3.67
CA ARG A 7 6.19 6.35 -4.92
C ARG A 7 5.12 5.56 -5.65
N LEU A 8 3.99 6.20 -5.91
CA LEU A 8 2.89 5.66 -6.70
C LEU A 8 2.78 6.48 -7.98
N THR A 9 2.42 5.82 -9.07
CA THR A 9 1.88 6.52 -10.24
C THR A 9 0.53 7.16 -9.89
N GLU A 10 0.12 8.16 -10.67
CA GLU A 10 -1.17 8.83 -10.45
C GLU A 10 -2.35 7.84 -10.53
N ALA A 11 -2.26 6.85 -11.43
CA ALA A 11 -3.27 5.81 -11.60
C ALA A 11 -3.38 4.90 -10.36
N GLU A 12 -2.25 4.47 -9.80
CA GLU A 12 -2.22 3.66 -8.57
C GLU A 12 -2.73 4.46 -7.37
N TYR A 13 -2.33 5.72 -7.26
CA TYR A 13 -2.82 6.62 -6.21
C TYR A 13 -4.34 6.78 -6.27
N LYS A 14 -4.92 7.03 -7.45
CA LYS A 14 -6.38 7.16 -7.62
C LYS A 14 -7.11 5.88 -7.20
N LYS A 15 -6.63 4.71 -7.64
CA LYS A 15 -7.21 3.42 -7.24
C LYS A 15 -7.19 3.22 -5.73
N LEU A 16 -6.03 3.46 -5.10
CA LEU A 16 -5.86 3.30 -3.66
C LEU A 16 -6.75 4.28 -2.88
N LYS A 17 -6.81 5.54 -3.32
CA LYS A 17 -7.64 6.58 -2.71
C LYS A 17 -9.13 6.22 -2.77
N THR A 18 -9.63 5.84 -3.95
CA THR A 18 -11.03 5.43 -4.13
C THR A 18 -11.38 4.23 -3.25
N TYR A 19 -10.50 3.24 -3.16
CA TYR A 19 -10.70 2.11 -2.25
C TYR A 19 -10.80 2.57 -0.79
N CYS A 20 -9.84 3.38 -0.32
CA CYS A 20 -9.83 3.89 1.06
C CYS A 20 -11.09 4.68 1.40
N GLU A 21 -11.60 5.48 0.47
CA GLU A 21 -12.84 6.24 0.63
C GLU A 21 -14.08 5.33 0.73
N GLN A 22 -14.15 4.28 -0.10
CA GLN A 22 -15.26 3.32 -0.09
C GLN A 22 -15.33 2.52 1.21
N VAL A 23 -14.18 2.04 1.69
CA VAL A 23 -14.13 1.23 2.91
C VAL A 23 -14.00 2.06 4.20
N LYS A 24 -13.86 3.39 4.08
CA LYS A 24 -13.62 4.33 5.20
C LYS A 24 -12.42 3.95 6.06
N VAL A 25 -11.31 3.59 5.41
CA VAL A 25 -10.04 3.22 6.07
C VAL A 25 -8.95 4.23 5.72
N SER A 26 -8.01 4.45 6.64
CA SER A 26 -6.84 5.28 6.39
C SER A 26 -5.91 4.63 5.37
N MET A 27 -5.48 5.41 4.37
CA MET A 27 -4.52 4.95 3.37
C MET A 27 -3.20 4.47 3.98
N ASN A 28 -2.79 5.03 5.12
CA ASN A 28 -1.60 4.56 5.84
C ASN A 28 -1.79 3.15 6.42
N ASP A 29 -3.00 2.80 6.88
CA ASP A 29 -3.27 1.49 7.45
C ASP A 29 -3.33 0.44 6.34
N VAL A 30 -3.99 0.76 5.22
CA VAL A 30 -3.99 -0.08 4.02
C VAL A 30 -2.56 -0.33 3.53
N ILE A 31 -1.72 0.70 3.43
CA ILE A 31 -0.33 0.53 2.99
C ILE A 31 0.46 -0.36 3.97
N ARG A 32 0.25 -0.23 5.29
CA ARG A 32 0.91 -1.08 6.28
C ARG A 32 0.49 -2.54 6.16
N GLU A 33 -0.79 -2.80 5.90
CA GLU A 33 -1.30 -4.14 5.66
C GLU A 33 -0.71 -4.73 4.38
N LEU A 34 -0.71 -3.98 3.28
CA LEU A 34 -0.10 -4.42 2.02
C LEU A 34 1.39 -4.74 2.19
N ILE A 35 2.15 -3.91 2.91
CA ILE A 35 3.56 -4.18 3.20
C ILE A 35 3.73 -5.42 4.08
N ARG A 36 2.84 -5.63 5.06
CA ARG A 36 2.87 -6.80 5.95
C ARG A 36 2.52 -8.09 5.21
N GLU A 37 1.55 -8.04 4.30
CA GLU A 37 1.12 -9.17 3.47
C GLU A 37 2.08 -9.43 2.31
N TRP A 38 2.91 -8.45 1.95
CA TRP A 38 3.95 -8.60 0.95
C TRP A 38 5.00 -9.60 1.44
N LYS A 39 4.72 -10.88 1.20
CA LYS A 39 5.72 -11.94 1.25
C LYS A 39 6.66 -11.68 0.08
N ALA A 40 7.85 -11.17 0.39
CA ALA A 40 8.93 -11.13 -0.58
C ALA A 40 9.07 -12.54 -1.16
N LYS A 41 8.84 -12.69 -2.47
CA LYS A 41 9.32 -13.90 -3.16
C LYS A 41 10.83 -13.93 -2.92
N PRO A 42 11.41 -15.06 -2.47
CA PRO A 42 12.85 -15.17 -2.38
C PRO A 42 13.43 -14.82 -3.76
N PRO A 43 14.43 -13.94 -3.85
CA PRO A 43 15.07 -13.64 -5.12
C PRO A 43 15.77 -14.92 -5.59
N ASN A 44 15.28 -15.46 -6.71
CA ASN A 44 15.74 -16.68 -7.39
C ASN A 44 15.57 -18.00 -6.62
N GLN A 45 14.66 -18.83 -7.13
CA GLN A 45 14.76 -20.28 -7.01
C GLN A 45 14.84 -20.86 -8.43
#